data_AF-A0AAN0NG34-F1
#
_entry.id   AF-A0AAN0NG34-F1
#
_cell.length_a   1.000
_cell.length_b   1.000
_cell.length_c   1.000
_cell.angle_alpha   90.00
_cell.angle_beta   90.00
_cell.angle_gamma   90.00
#
_symmetry.space_group_name_H-M   'P 1'
#
loop_
_entity.id
_entity.type
_entity.pdbx_description
1 polymer ?
#
loop_
_entity_poly.entity_id
_entity_poly.type
_entity_poly.pdbx_seq_one_letter_code
_entity_poly.pdbx_strand_id
1 'polypeptide(L)'
;MGLNDPFLHSISMQRCSGFLYAFQNAHAFIKAEVYKRVLVIGADFNSRYLDFADRSTAILFGDGVGAIVMEAASSGTIDCVIGGETDVLGSITAPNLTDHPNPLLPRNLIAHEHFKMKGSDVFKFAVKTMEIEINTILKKHNLSMDDIDYVVSHQANQRILDSAKTCAQGTNT
;
A
#
# COMPACT_ATOMS: atom_id res chain seq x y z
N MET A 1 12.47 15.45 14.43
CA MET A 1 11.51 16.32 13.69
C MET A 1 11.06 17.54 14.50
N GLY A 2 11.41 17.69 15.79
CA GLY A 2 10.99 18.87 16.57
C GLY A 2 9.47 18.97 16.78
N LEU A 3 8.75 17.86 16.65
CA LEU A 3 7.33 17.79 16.94
C LEU A 3 7.17 17.81 18.46
N ASN A 4 6.45 18.81 18.98
CA ASN A 4 6.14 18.89 20.41
C ASN A 4 4.96 17.94 20.71
N ASP A 5 5.21 16.92 21.52
CA ASP A 5 4.23 15.95 22.03
C ASP A 5 3.38 15.24 20.96
N PRO A 6 3.97 14.56 19.95
CA PRO A 6 3.20 13.85 18.95
C PRO A 6 2.65 12.54 19.50
N PHE A 7 1.33 12.33 19.42
CA PHE A 7 0.78 10.99 19.53
C PHE A 7 1.25 10.14 18.34
N LEU A 8 2.07 9.13 18.61
CA LEU A 8 2.59 8.22 17.60
C LEU A 8 1.72 6.96 17.52
N HIS A 9 1.14 6.73 16.35
CA HIS A 9 0.39 5.52 16.04
C HIS A 9 1.10 4.75 14.93
N SER A 10 1.55 3.53 15.23
CA SER A 10 2.21 2.65 14.26
C SER A 10 1.22 1.62 13.72
N ILE A 11 1.21 1.46 12.40
CA ILE A 11 0.38 0.49 11.69
C ILE A 11 1.34 -0.50 11.03
N SER A 12 1.35 -1.73 11.52
CA SER A 12 2.21 -2.80 11.03
C SER A 12 1.36 -3.98 10.56
N MET A 13 1.89 -4.74 9.60
CA MET A 13 1.31 -5.98 9.03
C MET A 13 0.35 -5.79 7.83
N GLN A 14 0.14 -4.57 7.34
CA GLN A 14 -0.71 -4.29 6.16
C GLN A 14 0.08 -4.21 4.84
N ARG A 15 1.39 -4.50 4.87
CA ARG A 15 2.30 -4.54 3.69
C ARG A 15 2.03 -3.38 2.73
N CYS A 16 1.85 -3.68 1.44
CA CYS A 16 1.71 -2.69 0.37
C CYS A 16 0.45 -1.80 0.48
N SER A 17 -0.56 -2.17 1.28
CA SER A 17 -1.73 -1.32 1.54
C SER A 17 -1.58 -0.46 2.81
N GLY A 18 -0.50 -0.62 3.57
CA GLY A 18 -0.29 0.06 4.86
C GLY A 18 -0.40 1.58 4.80
N PHE A 19 0.03 2.21 3.70
CA PHE A 19 -0.12 3.65 3.52
C PHE A 19 -1.59 4.08 3.44
N LEU A 20 -2.44 3.33 2.73
CA LEU A 20 -3.87 3.64 2.63
C LEU A 20 -4.61 3.39 3.96
N TYR A 21 -4.23 2.35 4.71
CA TYR A 21 -4.73 2.14 6.07
C TYR A 21 -4.34 3.32 7.00
N ALA A 22 -3.08 3.76 6.94
CA ALA A 22 -2.60 4.89 7.72
C ALA A 22 -3.32 6.20 7.33
N PHE A 23 -3.55 6.40 6.04
CA PHE A 23 -4.35 7.50 5.52
C PHE A 23 -5.78 7.46 6.04
N GLN A 24 -6.45 6.30 6.02
CA GLN A 24 -7.82 6.18 6.53
C GLN A 24 -7.91 6.50 8.02
N ASN A 25 -6.97 6.00 8.82
CA ASN A 25 -6.90 6.30 10.25
C ASN A 25 -6.66 7.79 10.51
N ALA A 26 -5.72 8.41 9.79
CA ALA A 26 -5.46 9.84 9.87
C ALA A 26 -6.69 10.66 9.47
N HIS A 27 -7.37 10.28 8.39
CA HIS A 27 -8.63 10.89 7.96
C HIS A 27 -9.70 10.79 9.04
N ALA A 28 -9.86 9.61 9.66
CA ALA A 28 -10.83 9.40 10.74
C ALA A 28 -10.52 10.26 11.97
N PHE A 29 -9.25 10.38 12.39
CA PHE A 29 -8.87 11.25 13.51
C PHE A 29 -9.15 12.73 13.24
N ILE A 30 -8.89 13.20 12.02
CA ILE A 30 -9.19 14.58 11.62
C ILE A 30 -10.70 14.81 11.58
N LYS A 31 -11.48 13.88 11.01
CA LYS A 31 -12.94 13.96 10.95
C LYS A 31 -13.60 13.91 12.33
N ALA A 32 -13.01 13.20 13.27
CA ALA A 32 -13.44 13.17 14.66
C ALA A 32 -12.94 14.37 15.49
N GLU A 33 -12.28 15.34 14.85
CA GLU A 33 -11.71 16.55 15.47
C GLU A 33 -10.68 16.29 16.58
N VAL A 34 -10.13 15.08 16.65
CA VAL A 34 -9.09 14.71 17.62
C VAL A 34 -7.77 15.41 17.29
N TYR A 35 -7.45 15.52 16.01
CA TYR A 35 -6.25 16.22 15.51
C TYR A 35 -6.60 17.14 14.35
N LYS A 36 -6.00 18.34 14.31
CA LYS A 36 -6.13 19.25 13.16
C LYS A 36 -5.16 18.95 12.04
N ARG A 37 -4.00 18.36 12.37
CA ARG A 37 -2.94 18.03 11.42
C ARG A 37 -2.32 16.69 11.79
N VAL A 38 -2.12 15.82 10.81
CA VAL A 38 -1.52 14.50 10.97
C VAL A 38 -0.44 14.30 9.90
N LEU A 39 0.74 13.83 10.33
CA LEU A 39 1.81 13.41 9.43
C LEU A 39 1.70 11.90 9.22
N VAL A 40 1.47 11.47 7.99
CA VAL A 40 1.42 10.05 7.61
C VAL A 40 2.70 9.69 6.87
N ILE A 41 3.38 8.64 7.32
CA ILE A 41 4.64 8.16 6.74
C ILE A 41 4.47 6.69 6.37
N GLY A 42 4.70 6.36 5.11
CA GLY A 42 4.88 4.99 4.63
C GLY A 42 6.37 4.74 4.42
N ALA A 43 6.91 3.67 5.01
CA ALA A 43 8.31 3.33 4.91
C ALA A 43 8.47 1.81 4.76
N ASP A 44 9.18 1.40 3.71
CA ASP A 44 9.48 0.01 3.42
C ASP A 44 10.98 -0.14 3.19
N PHE A 45 11.59 -1.12 3.86
CA PHE A 45 13.01 -1.46 3.69
C PHE A 45 13.15 -2.94 3.32
N ASN A 46 12.47 -3.34 2.24
CA ASN A 46 12.32 -4.74 1.84
C ASN A 46 13.62 -5.37 1.35
N SER A 47 14.60 -4.60 0.90
CA SER A 47 15.88 -5.10 0.35
C SER A 47 16.64 -5.99 1.32
N ARG A 48 16.41 -5.85 2.63
CA ARG A 48 17.02 -6.66 3.69
C ARG A 48 16.50 -8.10 3.78
N TYR A 49 15.33 -8.36 3.20
CA TYR A 49 14.63 -9.64 3.25
C TYR A 49 14.60 -10.36 1.89
N LEU A 50 15.40 -9.90 0.92
CA LEU A 50 15.48 -10.49 -0.41
C LEU A 50 16.61 -11.52 -0.48
N ASP A 51 16.32 -12.65 -1.13
CA ASP A 51 17.35 -13.53 -1.65
C ASP A 51 17.82 -12.97 -3.00
N PHE A 52 19.03 -12.41 -3.06
CA PHE A 52 19.57 -11.86 -4.30
C PHE A 52 19.87 -12.91 -5.37
N ALA A 53 19.88 -14.21 -5.03
CA ALA A 53 19.93 -15.29 -6.00
C ALA A 53 18.56 -15.58 -6.64
N ASP A 54 17.46 -15.25 -5.95
CA ASP A 54 16.11 -15.36 -6.50
C ASP A 54 15.73 -14.12 -7.32
N ARG A 55 16.01 -14.20 -8.62
CA ARG A 55 15.66 -13.13 -9.56
C ARG A 55 14.15 -12.81 -9.59
N SER A 56 13.27 -13.72 -9.18
CA SER A 56 11.82 -13.49 -9.24
C SER A 56 11.34 -12.43 -8.24
N THR A 57 12.10 -12.19 -7.17
CA THR A 57 11.79 -11.21 -6.12
C THR A 57 12.86 -10.12 -6.02
N ALA A 58 14.15 -10.44 -6.22
CA ALA A 58 15.27 -9.52 -6.06
C ALA A 58 15.21 -8.25 -6.94
N ILE A 59 14.56 -8.33 -8.11
CA ILE A 59 14.45 -7.21 -9.05
C ILE A 59 13.19 -6.36 -8.85
N LEU A 60 12.26 -6.81 -7.98
CA LEU A 60 10.95 -6.19 -7.82
C LEU A 60 10.89 -5.25 -6.63
N PHE A 61 11.57 -5.60 -5.54
CA PHE A 61 11.46 -4.87 -4.27
C PHE A 61 12.65 -3.94 -4.06
N GLY A 62 12.35 -2.78 -3.50
CA GLY A 62 13.34 -1.78 -3.10
C GLY A 62 13.04 -1.24 -1.71
N ASP A 63 13.85 -0.26 -1.32
CA ASP A 63 13.70 0.50 -0.09
C ASP A 63 13.21 1.90 -0.43
N GLY A 64 12.30 2.44 0.38
CA GLY A 64 11.72 3.76 0.12
C GLY A 64 10.90 4.29 1.28
N VAL A 65 10.75 5.61 1.31
CA VAL A 65 9.91 6.33 2.27
C VAL A 65 9.13 7.40 1.54
N GLY A 66 7.84 7.51 1.84
CA GLY A 66 6.97 8.59 1.41
C GLY A 66 6.20 9.15 2.60
N ALA A 67 5.90 10.45 2.56
CA ALA A 67 5.14 11.10 3.61
C ALA A 67 4.16 12.13 3.04
N ILE A 68 3.04 12.30 3.73
CA ILE A 68 2.07 13.36 3.48
C ILE A 68 1.69 14.04 4.80
N VAL A 69 1.32 15.31 4.71
CA VAL A 69 0.67 16.03 5.81
C VAL A 69 -0.78 16.21 5.45
N MET A 70 -1.66 15.74 6.33
CA MET A 70 -3.11 15.92 6.23
C MET A 70 -3.54 17.01 7.21
N GLU A 71 -4.43 17.89 6.79
CA GLU A 71 -4.98 18.96 7.62
C GLU A 71 -6.51 19.03 7.44
N ALA A 72 -7.21 19.43 8.49
CA ALA A 72 -8.64 19.67 8.44
C ALA A 72 -8.97 20.75 7.39
N ALA A 73 -9.89 20.43 6.47
CA ALA A 73 -10.32 21.33 5.40
C ALA A 73 -11.81 21.14 5.10
N SER A 74 -12.43 22.14 4.45
CA SER A 74 -13.82 22.08 4.00
C SER A 74 -14.04 21.16 2.80
N SER A 75 -12.98 20.85 2.05
CA SER A 75 -12.96 19.95 0.90
C SER A 75 -11.70 19.07 0.95
N GLY A 76 -11.75 17.88 0.37
CA GLY A 76 -10.61 16.97 0.35
C GLY A 76 -11.04 15.57 -0.06
N THR A 77 -10.58 14.56 0.67
CA THR A 77 -10.93 13.15 0.45
C THR A 77 -12.44 12.94 0.32
N ILE A 78 -12.87 12.40 -0.82
CA ILE A 78 -14.27 12.02 -1.07
C ILE A 78 -14.58 10.71 -0.36
N ASP A 79 -13.69 9.72 -0.49
CA ASP A 79 -13.87 8.39 0.08
C ASP A 79 -12.55 7.65 0.23
N CYS A 80 -12.53 6.62 1.07
CA CYS A 80 -11.41 5.71 1.24
C CYS A 80 -11.96 4.31 1.53
N VAL A 81 -11.73 3.38 0.61
CA VAL A 81 -12.16 1.99 0.73
C VAL A 81 -10.96 1.14 1.08
N ILE A 82 -11.13 0.30 2.09
CA ILE A 82 -10.13 -0.64 2.58
C ILE A 82 -10.79 -2.00 2.73
N GLY A 83 -10.14 -3.03 2.20
CA GLY A 83 -10.62 -4.40 2.21
C GLY A 83 -9.48 -5.41 2.23
N GLY A 84 -9.83 -6.66 2.44
CA GLY A 84 -8.89 -7.78 2.43
C GLY A 84 -9.59 -9.04 1.95
N GLU A 85 -8.86 -9.84 1.19
CA GLU A 85 -9.35 -11.09 0.61
C GLU A 85 -8.41 -12.24 0.95
N THR A 86 -8.97 -13.42 1.23
CA THR A 86 -8.19 -14.59 1.64
C THR A 86 -7.92 -15.57 0.50
N ASP A 87 -8.52 -15.38 -0.67
CA ASP A 87 -8.40 -16.27 -1.83
C ASP A 87 -6.95 -16.51 -2.29
N VAL A 88 -6.07 -15.54 -2.03
CA VAL A 88 -4.63 -15.60 -2.37
C VAL A 88 -3.73 -15.69 -1.14
N LEU A 89 -4.26 -16.15 0.00
CA LEU A 89 -3.47 -16.31 1.23
C LEU A 89 -2.23 -17.18 0.98
N GLY A 90 -1.07 -16.71 1.46
CA GLY A 90 0.22 -17.37 1.23
C GLY A 90 0.82 -17.16 -0.16
N SER A 91 0.18 -16.39 -1.06
CA SER A 91 0.77 -16.01 -2.35
C SER A 91 1.89 -14.99 -2.21
N ILE A 92 1.93 -14.27 -1.09
CA ILE A 92 3.08 -13.45 -0.68
C ILE A 92 3.39 -13.86 0.75
N THR A 93 4.62 -14.31 0.98
CA THR A 93 5.15 -14.53 2.33
C THR A 93 6.43 -13.73 2.48
N ALA A 94 6.70 -13.30 3.70
CA ALA A 94 7.96 -12.66 4.05
C ALA A 94 8.38 -13.17 5.44
N PRO A 95 9.63 -12.92 5.82
CA PRO A 95 10.18 -13.40 7.07
C PRO A 95 9.32 -12.96 8.24
N ASN A 96 9.19 -13.83 9.24
CA ASN A 96 8.47 -13.47 10.44
C ASN A 96 9.25 -12.37 11.20
N LEU A 97 8.72 -11.15 11.20
CA LEU A 97 9.38 -10.00 11.83
C LEU A 97 9.28 -10.03 13.37
N THR A 98 8.50 -10.95 13.95
CA THR A 98 8.37 -11.07 15.41
C THR A 98 9.63 -11.59 16.09
N ASP A 99 10.46 -12.35 15.38
CA ASP A 99 11.66 -12.96 15.96
C ASP A 99 12.88 -12.01 15.97
N HIS A 100 12.79 -10.89 15.23
CA HIS A 100 13.80 -9.83 15.20
C HIS A 100 13.14 -8.44 15.16
N PRO A 101 12.68 -7.91 16.31
CA PRO A 101 11.87 -6.68 16.36
C PRO A 101 12.66 -5.39 16.05
N ASN A 102 13.98 -5.48 15.85
CA ASN A 102 14.81 -4.30 15.62
C ASN A 102 15.25 -4.19 14.14
N PRO A 103 14.62 -3.30 13.36
CA PRO A 103 14.99 -3.04 11.96
C PRO A 103 16.35 -2.33 11.81
N LEU A 104 17.08 -2.05 12.89
CA LEU A 104 18.47 -1.59 12.86
C LEU A 104 19.48 -2.72 13.01
N LEU A 105 19.04 -3.96 13.20
CA LEU A 105 19.97 -5.08 13.30
C LEU A 105 20.70 -5.32 11.97
N PRO A 106 22.00 -5.62 12.03
CA PRO A 106 22.78 -6.03 10.88
C PRO A 106 22.12 -7.18 10.11
N ARG A 107 22.18 -7.11 8.76
CA ARG A 107 21.58 -8.09 7.83
C ARG A 107 21.96 -9.55 8.13
N ASN A 108 23.17 -9.78 8.65
CA ASN A 108 23.68 -11.11 9.00
C ASN A 108 23.03 -11.73 10.26
N LEU A 109 22.16 -11.00 10.95
CA LEU A 109 21.40 -11.48 12.12
C LEU A 109 19.92 -11.70 11.83
N ILE A 110 19.45 -11.41 10.61
CA ILE A 110 18.06 -11.59 10.20
C ILE A 110 17.90 -13.03 9.68
N ALA A 111 16.90 -13.74 10.19
CA ALA A 111 16.59 -15.13 9.86
C ALA A 111 16.66 -15.43 8.35
N HIS A 112 17.10 -16.65 8.00
CA HIS A 112 17.29 -17.19 6.64
C HIS A 112 16.04 -17.27 5.76
N GLU A 113 14.92 -16.75 6.23
CA GLU A 113 13.71 -16.65 5.43
C GLU A 113 13.82 -15.42 4.53
N HIS A 114 13.34 -15.56 3.31
CA HIS A 114 13.31 -14.48 2.33
C HIS A 114 11.87 -14.30 1.84
N PHE A 115 11.60 -13.14 1.23
CA PHE A 115 10.35 -12.96 0.49
C PHE A 115 10.13 -14.10 -0.50
N LYS A 116 8.91 -14.63 -0.53
CA LYS A 116 8.46 -15.56 -1.56
C LYS A 116 7.14 -15.07 -2.13
N MET A 117 7.00 -15.20 -3.44
CA MET A 117 5.81 -14.74 -4.13
C MET A 117 5.39 -15.70 -5.24
N LYS A 118 4.10 -16.07 -5.24
CA LYS A 118 3.43 -16.69 -6.39
C LYS A 118 2.97 -15.59 -7.34
N GLY A 119 3.88 -15.11 -8.19
CA GLY A 119 3.63 -13.92 -9.03
C GLY A 119 2.38 -14.01 -9.91
N SER A 120 2.02 -15.19 -10.40
CA SER A 120 0.79 -15.40 -11.18
C SER A 120 -0.48 -15.12 -10.39
N ASP A 121 -0.50 -15.54 -9.13
CA ASP A 121 -1.68 -15.44 -8.26
C ASP A 121 -1.84 -13.98 -7.83
N VAL A 122 -0.72 -13.34 -7.46
CA VAL A 122 -0.66 -11.90 -7.14
C VAL A 122 -1.08 -11.05 -8.32
N PHE A 123 -0.62 -11.35 -9.54
CA PHE A 123 -0.98 -10.60 -10.74
C PHE A 123 -2.49 -10.65 -11.01
N LYS A 124 -3.07 -11.86 -11.03
CA LYS A 124 -4.50 -12.05 -11.29
C LYS A 124 -5.36 -11.37 -10.23
N PHE A 125 -4.96 -11.48 -8.97
CA PHE A 125 -5.62 -10.81 -7.86
C PHE A 125 -5.55 -9.29 -8.02
N ALA A 126 -4.36 -8.72 -8.21
CA ALA A 126 -4.17 -7.28 -8.30
C ALA A 126 -5.00 -6.66 -9.43
N VAL A 127 -4.96 -7.24 -10.64
CA VAL A 127 -5.72 -6.71 -11.79
C VAL A 127 -7.23 -6.77 -11.52
N LYS A 128 -7.74 -7.92 -11.07
CA LYS A 128 -9.17 -8.11 -10.78
C LYS A 128 -9.64 -7.15 -9.68
N THR A 129 -8.91 -7.06 -8.58
CA THR A 129 -9.30 -6.22 -7.43
C THR A 129 -9.27 -4.74 -7.81
N MET A 130 -8.23 -4.25 -8.51
CA MET A 130 -8.21 -2.85 -8.93
C MET A 130 -9.39 -2.49 -9.83
N GLU A 131 -9.75 -3.35 -10.78
CA GLU A 131 -10.91 -3.13 -11.65
C GLU A 131 -12.22 -3.04 -10.84
N ILE A 132 -12.43 -3.98 -9.92
CA ILE A 132 -13.63 -4.01 -9.07
C ILE A 132 -13.71 -2.75 -8.20
N GLU A 133 -12.62 -2.40 -7.51
CA GLU A 133 -12.61 -1.29 -6.56
C GLU A 133 -12.76 0.06 -7.26
N ILE A 134 -12.06 0.28 -8.38
CA ILE A 134 -12.20 1.52 -9.18
C ILE A 134 -13.65 1.68 -9.67
N ASN A 135 -14.25 0.63 -10.23
CA ASN A 135 -15.63 0.70 -10.69
C ASN A 135 -16.62 0.90 -9.53
N THR A 136 -16.34 0.31 -8.37
CA THR A 136 -17.21 0.41 -7.19
C THR A 136 -17.21 1.83 -6.62
N ILE A 137 -16.03 2.44 -6.46
CA ILE A 137 -15.92 3.81 -5.93
C ILE A 137 -16.50 4.84 -6.91
N LEU A 138 -16.26 4.69 -8.21
CA LEU A 138 -16.84 5.58 -9.22
C LEU A 138 -18.37 5.51 -9.23
N LYS A 139 -18.94 4.29 -9.28
CA LYS A 139 -20.39 4.09 -9.23
C LYS A 139 -21.01 4.65 -7.95
N LYS A 140 -20.36 4.45 -6.80
CA LYS A 140 -20.84 4.96 -5.50
C LYS A 140 -21.00 6.49 -5.50
N HIS A 141 -20.12 7.20 -6.22
CA HIS A 141 -20.11 8.66 -6.27
C HIS A 141 -20.70 9.24 -7.56
N ASN A 142 -21.30 8.42 -8.42
CA ASN A 142 -21.81 8.80 -9.74
C ASN A 142 -20.75 9.51 -10.61
N LEU A 143 -19.51 9.04 -10.52
CA LEU A 143 -18.38 9.52 -11.31
C LEU A 143 -18.08 8.55 -12.45
N SER A 144 -17.40 9.06 -13.46
CA SER A 144 -16.81 8.32 -14.55
C SER A 144 -15.29 8.45 -14.53
N MET A 145 -14.60 7.66 -15.36
CA MET A 145 -13.15 7.77 -15.49
C MET A 145 -12.71 9.09 -16.15
N ASP A 146 -13.58 9.76 -16.90
CA ASP A 146 -13.31 11.08 -17.48
C ASP A 146 -13.25 12.18 -16.41
N ASP A 147 -13.79 11.92 -15.22
CA ASP A 147 -13.72 12.82 -14.06
C ASP A 147 -12.42 12.64 -13.25
N ILE A 148 -11.54 11.72 -13.64
CA ILE A 148 -10.32 11.37 -12.90
C ILE A 148 -9.08 11.82 -13.67
N ASP A 149 -8.38 12.83 -13.15
CA ASP A 149 -7.13 13.32 -13.75
C ASP A 149 -5.98 12.30 -13.65
N TYR A 150 -5.89 11.60 -12.50
CA TYR A 150 -4.78 10.70 -12.21
C TYR A 150 -5.23 9.48 -11.42
N VAL A 151 -4.73 8.31 -11.82
CA VAL A 151 -4.79 7.08 -11.04
C VAL A 151 -3.39 6.81 -10.49
N VAL A 152 -3.21 6.97 -9.19
CA VAL A 152 -1.94 6.69 -8.50
C VAL A 152 -2.08 5.36 -7.74
N SER A 153 -1.52 4.29 -8.30
CA SER A 153 -1.57 2.95 -7.73
C SER A 153 -0.23 2.51 -7.12
N HIS A 154 -0.26 1.42 -6.35
CA HIS A 154 0.96 0.79 -5.86
C HIS A 154 1.82 0.30 -7.03
N GLN A 155 3.10 0.66 -7.00
CA GLN A 155 4.07 0.37 -8.06
C GLN A 155 4.60 -1.08 -7.96
N ALA A 156 3.70 -2.07 -8.09
CA ALA A 156 4.05 -3.49 -7.96
C ALA A 156 4.80 -4.05 -9.19
N ASN A 157 4.32 -3.76 -10.40
CA ASN A 157 4.91 -4.23 -11.65
C ASN A 157 4.32 -3.43 -12.82
N GLN A 158 5.14 -3.08 -13.82
CA GLN A 158 4.68 -2.31 -14.99
C GLN A 158 3.46 -2.96 -15.68
N ARG A 159 3.43 -4.29 -15.82
CA ARG A 159 2.30 -4.99 -16.46
C ARG A 159 1.00 -4.85 -15.68
N ILE A 160 1.08 -4.79 -14.34
CA ILE A 160 -0.09 -4.57 -13.47
C ILE A 160 -0.59 -3.13 -13.64
N LEU A 161 0.33 -2.16 -13.73
CA LEU A 161 0.01 -0.75 -13.99
C LEU A 161 -0.65 -0.56 -15.36
N ASP A 162 -0.12 -1.22 -16.39
CA ASP A 162 -0.67 -1.18 -17.74
C ASP A 162 -2.09 -1.77 -17.77
N SER A 163 -2.34 -2.89 -17.08
CA SER A 163 -3.68 -3.45 -16.94
C SER A 163 -4.63 -2.51 -16.18
N ALA A 164 -4.17 -1.88 -15.09
CA ALA A 164 -4.98 -0.91 -14.35
C ALA A 164 -5.37 0.30 -15.22
N LYS A 165 -4.47 0.75 -16.09
CA LYS A 165 -4.75 1.81 -17.06
C LYS A 165 -5.85 1.41 -18.03
N THR A 166 -5.84 0.19 -18.55
CA THR A 166 -6.89 -0.32 -19.45
C THR A 166 -8.24 -0.41 -18.73
N CYS A 167 -8.28 -0.93 -17.50
CA CYS A 167 -9.50 -0.97 -16.68
C CYS A 167 -10.08 0.45 -16.45
N ALA A 168 -9.19 1.42 -16.24
CA ALA A 168 -9.53 2.83 -16.07
C ALA A 168 -9.95 3.54 -17.38
N GLN A 169 -9.72 2.96 -18.56
CA GLN A 169 -10.07 3.58 -19.85
C GLN A 169 -11.39 3.05 -20.44
N GLY A 170 -12.08 2.12 -19.75
CA GLY A 170 -13.38 1.61 -20.19
C GLY A 170 -13.34 0.87 -21.54
N THR A 171 -12.16 0.42 -22.00
CA THR A 171 -12.03 -0.20 -23.31
C THR A 171 -12.33 -1.69 -23.24
N ASN A 172 -13.45 -2.09 -23.85
CA ASN A 172 -13.66 -3.44 -24.38
C ASN A 172 -12.51 -3.77 -25.35
N THR A 173 -11.66 -4.71 -24.97
CA THR A 173 -10.92 -5.57 -25.91
C THR A 173 -11.05 -7.00 -25.45
#